data_AF-A0A842Q9G5-F1
#
_entry.id   AF-A0A842Q9G5-F1
#
_cell.length_a   1.000
_cell.length_b   1.000
_cell.length_c   1.000
_cell.angle_alpha   90.00
_cell.angle_beta   90.00
_cell.angle_gamma   90.00
#
_symmetry.space_group_name_H-M   'P 1'
#
loop_
_entity.id
_entity.type
_entity.pdbx_description
1 polymer ?
#
loop_
_entity_poly.entity_id
_entity_poly.type
_entity_poly.pdbx_seq_one_letter_code
_entity_poly.pdbx_strand_id
1 'polypeptide(L)' 'MGEETEALELARDFKKKIARKYGISKIILFGSFETGKSHKWSDIDLLVISDKIWKRSEFMSKMSWE' A
#
# COMPACT_ATOMS: atom_id res chain seq x y z
N MET A 1 -1.80 -7.44 -19.48
CA MET A 1 -0.58 -7.85 -18.74
C MET A 1 0.36 -6.69 -18.39
N GLY A 2 0.18 -5.45 -18.88
CA GLY A 2 1.07 -4.32 -18.57
C GLY A 2 0.71 -3.53 -17.29
N GLU A 3 -0.55 -3.10 -17.14
CA GLU A 3 -0.96 -2.14 -16.09
C GLU A 3 -1.17 -2.78 -14.71
N GLU A 4 -1.69 -4.02 -14.67
CA GLU A 4 -1.82 -4.79 -13.42
C GLU A 4 -0.46 -4.96 -12.72
N THR A 5 0.59 -5.10 -13.52
CA THR A 5 1.97 -5.22 -13.06
C THR A 5 2.46 -3.92 -12.39
N GLU A 6 2.13 -2.75 -12.96
CA GLU A 6 2.59 -1.45 -12.45
C GLU A 6 1.99 -1.12 -11.08
N ALA A 7 0.68 -1.31 -10.89
CA ALA A 7 0.04 -1.07 -9.59
C ALA A 7 0.60 -2.00 -8.49
N LEU A 8 0.83 -3.27 -8.81
CA LEU A 8 1.44 -4.22 -7.88
C LEU A 8 2.91 -3.87 -7.57
N GLU A 9 3.66 -3.36 -8.54
CA GLU A 9 5.02 -2.86 -8.31
C GLU A 9 5.03 -1.63 -7.39
N LEU A 10 4.15 -0.66 -7.63
CA LEU A 10 3.95 0.49 -6.74
C LEU A 10 3.60 0.05 -5.32
N ALA A 11 2.70 -0.92 -5.16
CA ALA A 11 2.36 -1.47 -3.84
C ALA A 11 3.56 -2.16 -3.16
N ARG A 12 4.40 -2.87 -3.92
CA ARG A 12 5.63 -3.49 -3.40
C ARG A 12 6.64 -2.44 -2.95
N ASP A 13 6.82 -1.37 -3.71
CA ASP A 13 7.75 -0.30 -3.35
C ASP A 13 7.23 0.54 -2.19
N PHE A 14 5.93 0.79 -2.15
CA PHE A 14 5.26 1.35 -0.99
C PHE A 14 5.51 0.51 0.26
N LYS A 15 5.28 -0.81 0.20
CA LYS A 15 5.58 -1.75 1.29
C LYS A 15 7.01 -1.60 1.80
N LYS A 16 8.01 -1.56 0.91
CA LYS A 16 9.43 -1.41 1.30
C LYS A 16 9.67 -0.09 2.04
N LYS A 17 9.12 1.02 1.53
CA LYS A 17 9.27 2.36 2.12
C LYS A 17 8.67 2.41 3.53
N ILE A 18 7.45 1.89 3.70
CA ILE A 18 6.77 1.99 4.99
C ILE A 18 7.24 0.96 6.01
N ALA A 19 7.61 -0.26 5.59
CA ALA A 19 8.13 -1.29 6.49
C ALA A 19 9.36 -0.79 7.27
N ARG A 20 10.31 -0.17 6.55
CA ARG A 20 11.56 0.34 7.14
C ARG A 20 11.33 1.53 8.07
N LYS A 21 10.42 2.44 7.71
CA LYS A 21 10.26 3.74 8.40
C LYS A 21 9.31 3.66 9.60
N TYR A 22 8.33 2.75 9.58
CA TYR A 22 7.25 2.78 10.55
C TYR A 22 7.15 1.52 11.43
N GLY A 23 7.76 0.40 11.06
CA GLY A 23 7.65 -0.85 11.84
C GLY A 23 6.26 -1.47 11.69
N ILE A 24 5.88 -1.71 10.43
CA ILE A 24 4.62 -2.36 10.04
C ILE A 24 4.66 -3.85 10.44
N SER A 25 3.59 -4.38 11.03
CA SER A 25 3.50 -5.80 11.35
C SER A 25 3.01 -6.62 10.15
N LYS A 26 2.00 -6.11 9.42
CA LYS A 26 1.47 -6.75 8.19
C LYS A 26 0.98 -5.74 7.16
N ILE A 27 1.04 -6.13 5.88
CA ILE A 27 0.37 -5.43 4.78
C ILE A 27 -0.40 -6.47 3.98
N ILE A 28 -1.68 -6.22 3.74
CA ILE A 28 -2.59 -7.14 3.06
C ILE A 28 -3.15 -6.45 1.82
N LEU A 29 -3.06 -7.11 0.67
CA LEU A 29 -3.70 -6.69 -0.57
C LEU A 29 -5.19 -7.05 -0.51
N PHE A 30 -6.04 -6.10 -0.87
CA PHE A 30 -7.49 -6.27 -0.92
C PHE A 30 -8.04 -5.78 -2.26
N GLY A 31 -9.35 -5.94 -2.44
CA GLY A 31 -10.08 -5.36 -3.57
C GLY A 31 -9.91 -6.14 -4.87
N SER A 32 -10.07 -5.45 -5.99
CA SER A 32 -10.11 -6.07 -7.33
C SER A 32 -8.80 -6.79 -7.68
N PHE A 33 -7.67 -6.30 -7.19
CA PHE A 33 -6.34 -6.88 -7.37
C PHE A 33 -6.12 -8.19 -6.58
N GLU A 34 -6.88 -8.45 -5.52
CA GLU A 34 -6.78 -9.72 -4.77
C GLU A 34 -7.43 -10.88 -5.53
N THR A 35 -8.53 -10.60 -6.24
CA THR A 35 -9.29 -11.63 -6.98
C THR A 35 -8.90 -11.74 -8.47
N GLY A 36 -7.92 -10.96 -8.93
CA GLY A 36 -7.53 -10.90 -10.34
C GLY A 36 -8.59 -10.27 -11.27
N LYS A 37 -9.51 -9.48 -10.70
CA LYS A 37 -10.60 -8.80 -11.43
C LYS A 37 -10.33 -7.31 -11.66
N SER A 38 -9.10 -6.87 -11.48
CA SER A 38 -8.67 -5.49 -11.73
C SER A 38 -8.72 -5.13 -13.22
N HIS A 39 -9.06 -3.89 -13.52
CA HIS A 39 -9.03 -3.30 -14.87
C HIS A 39 -8.19 -2.02 -14.87
N LYS A 40 -7.98 -1.43 -16.05
CA LYS A 40 -7.12 -0.24 -16.26
C LYS A 40 -7.45 1.02 -15.44
N TRP A 41 -8.63 1.04 -14.83
CA TRP A 41 -9.11 2.15 -13.99
C TRP A 41 -9.37 1.70 -12.55
N SER A 42 -8.93 0.50 -12.20
CA SER A 42 -9.02 0.01 -10.83
C SER A 42 -7.93 0.65 -9.99
N ASP A 43 -8.32 1.16 -8.84
CA ASP A 43 -7.38 1.51 -7.78
C ASP A 43 -6.84 0.25 -7.10
N ILE A 44 -5.76 0.41 -6.33
CA ILE A 44 -5.17 -0.66 -5.52
C ILE A 44 -5.40 -0.40 -4.03
N ASP A 45 -5.99 -1.37 -3.35
CA ASP A 45 -6.33 -1.29 -1.94
C ASP A 45 -5.33 -2.08 -1.07
N LEU A 46 -4.75 -1.40 -0.07
CA LEU A 46 -3.84 -2.02 0.89
C LEU A 46 -4.30 -1.76 2.32
N LEU A 47 -4.42 -2.81 3.12
CA LEU A 47 -4.57 -2.71 4.57
C LEU A 47 -3.21 -2.81 5.25
N VAL A 48 -2.84 -1.77 6.01
CA VAL A 48 -1.58 -1.71 6.76
C VAL A 48 -1.88 -1.89 8.25
N ILE A 49 -1.31 -2.94 8.85
CA ILE A 49 -1.44 -3.25 10.26
C ILE A 49 -0.11 -2.93 10.95
N SER A 50 -0.19 -2.21 12.06
CA SER A 50 0.96 -1.81 12.86
C SER A 50 0.62 -1.94 14.34
N ASP A 51 1.58 -2.42 15.12
CA ASP A 51 1.45 -2.50 16.57
C ASP A 51 1.78 -1.15 17.22
N LYS A 52 2.19 -0.14 16.43
CA LYS A 52 2.42 1.23 16.87
C LYS A 52 1.18 2.08 16.63
N ILE A 53 0.82 2.87 17.63
CA ILE A 53 -0.22 3.88 17.52
C ILE A 53 0.37 5.13 16.86
N TRP A 54 -0.14 5.51 15.69
CA TRP A 54 0.15 6.80 15.07
C TRP A 54 -1.09 7.67 15.08
N LYS A 55 -0.89 8.97 15.34
CA LYS A 55 -1.93 9.94 14.99
C LYS A 55 -2.07 9.91 13.47
N ARG A 56 -3.30 9.87 12.96
CA ARG A 56 -3.58 9.88 11.52
C ARG A 56 -2.82 10.99 10.80
N SER A 57 -2.78 12.20 11.36
CA SER A 57 -2.05 13.34 10.79
C SER A 57 -0.55 13.11 10.68
N GLU A 58 0.08 12.45 11.66
CA GLU A 58 1.50 12.15 11.65
C GLU A 58 1.84 11.04 10.63
N PHE A 59 0.96 10.05 10.51
CA PHE A 59 1.11 9.02 9.47
C PHE A 59 1.01 9.65 8.08
N MET A 60 -0.04 10.44 7.83
CA MET A 60 -0.28 11.08 6.54
C MET A 60 0.81 12.09 6.18
N SER A 61 1.30 12.91 7.12
CA SER A 61 2.35 13.90 6.85
C SER A 61 3.65 13.26 6.40
N LYS A 62 3.96 12.06 6.93
CA LYS A 62 5.16 11.32 6.55
C LYS A 62 4.98 10.49 5.27
N MET A 63 3.75 10.40 4.74
CA MET A 63 3.41 9.82 3.43
C MET A 63 3.36 10.86 2.31
N SER A 64 3.52 12.16 2.60
CA SER A 64 3.69 13.18 1.57
C SER A 64 4.89 12.80 0.70
N TRP A 65 4.66 12.51 -0.57
CA TRP A 65 5.71 12.18 -1.53
C TRP A 65 6.29 13.50 -2.03
N GLU A 66 7.43 13.90 -1.48
CA GLU A 66 8.37 14.83 -2.13
C GLU A 66 9.22 14.07 -3.16
#